data_AF-A0AA41RT32-F1
#
_entry.id   AF-A0AA41RT32-F1
#
_cell.length_a   1.000
_cell.length_b   1.000
_cell.length_c   1.000
_cell.angle_alpha   90.00
_cell.angle_beta   90.00
_cell.angle_gamma   90.00
#
_symmetry.space_group_name_H-M   'P 1'
#
loop_
_entity.id
_entity.type
_entity.pdbx_description
1 polymer ?
#
loop_
_entity_poly.entity_id
_entity_poly.type
_entity_poly.pdbx_seq_one_letter_code
_entity_poly.pdbx_strand_id
1 'polypeptide(L)'
;MYGRDPWGGPLEINAADSATDDDRSRNLNDFDKAALSRPLDETQQSWLLGPGEQKKKKYVDLGCIIVSRKIFVWTVGTILAAAFLAGLIVLIIKTVPKHHHPEPPPDNYTQALHKALMFFNAQRSGPLPKHNNVSWRGNSGMRDGLSDSSANKNLVGGYYDAGDAIKFNFPQSFAMTMLSWSVIEYSHKYEAVGELNHVKEIIKWGTDYLLKTFNNSADTIDKIYAQVGAGDTSGGSTTPNDHYCWTRPEDIDYPRPVYECHSCSDLAAEMAAALASASIVFKDSKTYSAKLVHGAKTLFKFARDQRGRYSVGSEAANFYNSTSYWDEFLWGGAWMYYATGNSSYLALATARGLAKHAGAFWGGPSYGVFSWENKLTGAQ
;
A
#
# COMPACT_ATOMS: atom_id res chain seq x y z
N MET A 1 -13.53 16.10 24.40
CA MET A 1 -13.40 16.68 23.04
C MET A 1 -14.19 15.81 22.07
N TYR A 2 -14.55 16.34 20.90
CA TYR A 2 -15.55 15.73 20.01
C TYR A 2 -15.08 14.40 19.40
N GLY A 3 -15.84 13.33 19.65
CA GLY A 3 -16.06 12.27 18.66
C GLY A 3 -17.30 12.62 17.82
N ARG A 4 -17.34 12.17 16.57
CA ARG A 4 -18.51 12.29 15.68
C ARG A 4 -19.04 10.90 15.38
N ASP A 5 -20.35 10.72 15.46
CA ASP A 5 -21.03 9.56 14.89
C ASP A 5 -20.98 9.62 13.35
N PRO A 6 -20.57 8.53 12.68
CA PRO A 6 -21.15 8.16 11.40
C PRO A 6 -22.50 7.43 11.63
N TRP A 7 -23.43 7.54 10.67
CA TRP A 7 -24.75 6.85 10.66
C TRP A 7 -25.82 7.38 11.63
N GLY A 8 -26.25 8.63 11.41
CA GLY A 8 -27.44 9.19 12.04
C GLY A 8 -28.77 8.63 11.50
N GLY A 9 -29.39 7.74 12.25
CA GLY A 9 -30.79 7.26 12.18
C GLY A 9 -31.08 6.50 13.47
N PRO A 10 -32.33 6.43 13.99
CA PRO A 10 -33.49 5.95 13.22
C PRO A 10 -34.83 6.65 13.64
N LEU A 11 -35.90 5.84 13.72
CA LEU A 11 -37.23 6.01 14.35
C LEU A 11 -38.40 6.28 13.39
N GLU A 12 -39.57 5.67 13.56
CA GLU A 12 -39.90 4.28 13.96
C GLU A 12 -41.39 4.02 13.61
N ILE A 13 -41.84 2.76 13.61
CA ILE A 13 -43.27 2.43 13.44
C ILE A 13 -43.84 2.08 14.81
N ASN A 14 -44.99 2.67 15.17
CA ASN A 14 -45.88 2.12 16.18
C ASN A 14 -47.34 2.40 15.82
N ALA A 15 -48.25 1.52 16.26
CA ALA A 15 -49.68 1.57 15.97
C ALA A 15 -50.47 1.03 17.16
N ALA A 16 -51.64 1.60 17.46
CA ALA A 16 -52.77 0.97 18.17
C ALA A 16 -53.99 1.91 18.20
N ASP A 17 -55.18 1.29 18.31
CA ASP A 17 -56.45 1.75 18.91
C ASP A 17 -57.12 3.08 18.44
N SER A 18 -58.37 3.11 17.97
CA SER A 18 -59.72 2.71 18.50
C SER A 18 -60.49 3.96 19.02
N ALA A 19 -61.82 4.12 18.94
CA ALA A 19 -62.93 3.38 18.32
C ALA A 19 -64.14 4.35 18.11
N THR A 20 -65.34 3.82 17.77
CA THR A 20 -66.68 4.47 17.71
C THR A 20 -66.95 5.45 16.55
N ASP A 21 -68.15 5.63 15.99
CA ASP A 21 -69.45 4.88 15.87
C ASP A 21 -70.35 5.73 14.91
N ASP A 22 -71.42 5.32 14.19
CA ASP A 22 -72.07 4.04 13.76
C ASP A 22 -72.64 4.36 12.33
N ASP A 23 -73.66 3.82 11.63
CA ASP A 23 -74.71 2.79 11.78
C ASP A 23 -75.06 2.27 10.34
N ARG A 24 -76.19 1.56 10.25
CA ARG A 24 -76.93 0.98 9.12
C ARG A 24 -77.30 1.97 7.96
N SER A 25 -77.86 1.55 6.82
CA SER A 25 -78.64 0.32 6.53
C SER A 25 -78.51 -0.25 5.11
N ARG A 26 -79.01 -1.49 4.91
CA ARG A 26 -79.13 -2.21 3.62
C ARG A 26 -80.58 -2.19 3.08
N ASN A 27 -80.77 -2.79 1.89
CA ASN A 27 -82.04 -3.33 1.31
C ASN A 27 -83.02 -2.31 0.69
N LEU A 28 -83.89 -2.63 -0.28
CA LEU A 28 -84.02 -3.75 -1.26
C LEU A 28 -85.06 -3.36 -2.36
N ASN A 29 -84.92 -3.94 -3.56
CA ASN A 29 -85.96 -4.37 -4.52
C ASN A 29 -87.05 -3.46 -5.20
N ASP A 30 -87.31 -3.85 -6.46
CA ASP A 30 -88.60 -4.03 -7.19
C ASP A 30 -89.42 -2.92 -7.92
N PHE A 31 -89.40 -3.05 -9.26
CA PHE A 31 -90.51 -3.09 -10.26
C PHE A 31 -91.55 -1.95 -10.50
N ASP A 32 -91.56 -1.50 -11.77
CA ASP A 32 -92.67 -1.23 -12.70
C ASP A 32 -94.06 -0.74 -12.24
N LYS A 33 -94.54 0.34 -12.89
CA LYS A 33 -95.67 0.27 -13.88
C LYS A 33 -95.82 1.53 -14.74
N ALA A 34 -96.63 1.44 -15.81
CA ALA A 34 -96.72 2.43 -16.90
C ALA A 34 -98.14 2.98 -17.17
N ALA A 35 -98.23 4.20 -17.71
CA ALA A 35 -99.34 4.79 -18.50
C ALA A 35 -98.88 6.16 -19.09
N LEU A 36 -98.76 6.39 -20.41
CA LEU A 36 -99.76 6.63 -21.47
C LEU A 36 -100.32 8.09 -21.58
N SER A 37 -99.85 8.88 -22.57
CA SER A 37 -100.72 9.58 -23.56
C SER A 37 -99.99 10.42 -24.63
N ARG A 38 -100.39 10.20 -25.90
CA ARG A 38 -100.21 10.89 -27.22
C ARG A 38 -100.50 12.44 -27.28
N PRO A 39 -100.39 13.15 -28.45
CA PRO A 39 -99.89 12.83 -29.82
C PRO A 39 -98.94 13.91 -30.46
N LEU A 40 -98.84 13.91 -31.81
CA LEU A 40 -98.07 14.81 -32.72
C LEU A 40 -98.86 16.06 -33.21
N ASP A 41 -98.11 17.03 -33.76
CA ASP A 41 -98.38 17.90 -34.93
C ASP A 41 -96.97 18.18 -35.55
N GLU A 42 -96.62 18.07 -36.82
CA GLU A 42 -97.17 18.59 -38.10
C GLU A 42 -97.25 20.12 -38.23
N THR A 43 -96.26 20.73 -38.89
CA THR A 43 -96.39 21.46 -40.19
C THR A 43 -95.15 22.33 -40.54
N GLN A 44 -95.08 22.78 -41.80
CA GLN A 44 -94.23 23.87 -42.37
C GLN A 44 -92.68 23.74 -42.24
N GLN A 45 -91.95 23.40 -43.31
CA GLN A 45 -91.60 24.18 -44.52
C GLN A 45 -90.22 24.88 -44.46
N SER A 46 -89.24 24.23 -45.11
CA SER A 46 -88.27 24.81 -46.08
C SER A 46 -87.55 26.14 -45.80
N TRP A 47 -86.23 26.19 -45.98
CA TRP A 47 -85.54 26.80 -47.15
C TRP A 47 -84.00 26.77 -46.97
N LEU A 48 -83.26 27.01 -48.06
CA LEU A 48 -81.86 27.50 -48.13
C LEU A 48 -80.72 26.68 -47.48
N LEU A 49 -80.08 25.87 -48.33
CA LEU A 49 -78.63 25.83 -48.58
C LEU A 49 -77.70 26.48 -47.51
N GLY A 50 -77.13 25.65 -46.63
CA GLY A 50 -75.90 25.97 -45.88
C GLY A 50 -74.68 25.23 -46.44
N PRO A 51 -73.46 25.79 -46.40
CA PRO A 51 -72.26 25.11 -46.89
C PRO A 51 -71.91 23.89 -46.01
N GLY A 52 -71.35 22.85 -46.64
CA GLY A 52 -70.96 21.62 -45.94
C GLY A 52 -69.78 21.83 -45.00
N GLU A 53 -70.05 22.10 -43.71
CA GLU A 53 -69.02 22.02 -42.67
C GLU A 53 -68.42 20.61 -42.62
N GLN A 54 -67.15 20.49 -42.99
CA GLN A 54 -66.35 19.32 -42.62
C GLN A 54 -66.20 19.32 -41.09
N LYS A 55 -67.05 18.54 -40.40
CA LYS A 55 -66.96 18.30 -38.95
C LYS A 55 -65.59 17.75 -38.59
N LYS A 56 -64.67 18.64 -38.20
CA LYS A 56 -63.29 18.31 -37.81
C LYS A 56 -63.32 17.22 -36.74
N LYS A 57 -62.79 16.02 -37.04
CA LYS A 57 -62.85 14.86 -36.14
C LYS A 57 -62.35 15.25 -34.75
N LYS A 58 -63.27 15.22 -33.78
CA LYS A 58 -63.08 15.75 -32.40
C LYS A 58 -62.21 14.81 -31.54
N TYR A 59 -62.04 13.58 -32.00
CA TYR A 59 -61.29 12.50 -31.37
C TYR A 59 -60.28 11.90 -32.36
N VAL A 60 -59.22 11.29 -31.83
CA VAL A 60 -58.25 10.45 -32.52
C VAL A 60 -58.49 9.02 -32.05
N ASP A 61 -58.54 8.09 -33.00
CA ASP A 61 -58.70 6.66 -32.73
C ASP A 61 -57.34 5.98 -32.89
N LEU A 62 -56.96 5.17 -31.90
CA LEU A 62 -55.71 4.41 -31.85
C LEU A 62 -55.99 2.89 -31.88
N GLY A 63 -57.13 2.47 -32.42
CA GLY A 63 -57.50 1.07 -32.68
C GLY A 63 -58.04 0.31 -31.47
N CYS A 64 -57.65 0.71 -30.25
CA CYS A 64 -58.20 0.18 -28.99
C CYS A 64 -58.65 1.27 -28.00
N ILE A 65 -58.33 2.55 -28.25
CA ILE A 65 -58.67 3.68 -27.37
C ILE A 65 -59.01 4.90 -28.23
N ILE A 66 -60.14 5.55 -27.92
CA ILE A 66 -60.59 6.80 -28.56
C ILE A 66 -60.24 7.97 -27.62
N VAL A 67 -59.33 8.85 -28.05
CA VAL A 67 -58.81 9.97 -27.24
C VAL A 67 -59.25 11.31 -27.82
N SER A 68 -59.58 12.30 -26.99
CA SER A 68 -59.89 13.66 -27.48
C SER A 68 -58.72 14.24 -28.25
N ARG A 69 -58.96 14.81 -29.44
CA ARG A 69 -57.89 15.38 -30.29
C ARG A 69 -57.11 16.50 -29.59
N LYS A 70 -57.75 17.23 -28.66
CA LYS A 70 -57.06 18.20 -27.80
C LYS A 70 -56.09 17.52 -26.84
N ILE A 71 -56.55 16.49 -26.11
CA ILE A 71 -55.74 15.77 -25.11
C ILE A 71 -54.55 15.07 -25.79
N PHE A 72 -54.78 14.39 -26.91
CA PHE A 72 -53.73 13.72 -27.68
C PHE A 72 -52.63 14.70 -28.14
N VAL A 73 -53.00 15.86 -28.71
CA VAL A 73 -52.04 16.87 -29.14
C VAL A 73 -51.28 17.48 -27.97
N TRP A 74 -51.92 17.73 -26.83
CA TRP A 74 -51.22 18.19 -25.62
C TRP A 74 -50.26 17.14 -25.06
N THR A 75 -50.67 15.87 -24.98
CA THR A 75 -49.84 14.77 -24.46
C THR A 75 -48.60 14.57 -25.34
N VAL A 76 -48.77 14.49 -26.67
CA VAL A 76 -47.67 14.38 -27.62
C VAL A 76 -46.77 15.62 -27.56
N GLY A 77 -47.35 16.82 -27.44
CA GLY A 77 -46.61 18.06 -27.25
C GLY A 77 -45.73 18.05 -25.98
N THR A 78 -46.27 17.60 -24.84
CA THR A 78 -45.50 17.49 -23.59
C THR A 78 -44.39 16.43 -23.66
N ILE A 79 -44.63 15.31 -24.34
CA ILE A 79 -43.61 14.26 -24.53
C ILE A 79 -42.47 14.79 -25.42
N LEU A 80 -42.79 15.47 -26.52
CA LEU A 80 -41.79 16.08 -27.40
C LEU A 80 -41.01 17.19 -26.70
N ALA A 81 -41.67 18.03 -25.90
CA ALA A 81 -41.02 19.07 -25.10
C ALA A 81 -40.07 18.48 -24.04
N ALA A 82 -40.48 17.42 -23.33
CA ALA A 82 -39.65 16.72 -22.35
C ALA A 82 -38.45 16.02 -23.00
N ALA A 83 -38.65 15.37 -24.15
CA ALA A 83 -37.57 14.74 -24.92
C ALA A 83 -36.56 15.77 -25.45
N PHE A 84 -37.04 16.93 -25.93
CA PHE A 84 -36.19 18.04 -26.34
C PHE A 84 -35.39 18.60 -25.16
N LEU A 85 -36.02 18.81 -24.01
CA LEU A 85 -35.35 19.30 -22.79
C LEU A 85 -34.25 18.32 -22.32
N ALA A 86 -34.55 17.02 -22.30
CA ALA A 86 -33.58 15.98 -21.94
C ALA A 86 -32.41 15.91 -22.94
N GLY A 87 -32.70 15.99 -24.25
CA GLY A 87 -31.67 16.05 -25.29
C GLY A 87 -30.77 17.29 -25.16
N LEU A 88 -31.35 18.44 -24.80
CA LEU A 88 -30.62 19.69 -24.60
C LEU A 88 -29.74 19.65 -23.33
N ILE A 89 -30.21 19.03 -22.25
CA ILE A 89 -29.40 18.75 -21.05
C ILE A 89 -28.23 17.81 -21.37
N VAL A 90 -28.46 16.72 -22.12
CA VAL A 90 -27.39 15.79 -22.54
C VAL A 90 -26.39 16.47 -23.48
N LEU A 91 -26.86 17.37 -24.36
CA LEU A 91 -26.00 18.19 -25.20
C LEU A 91 -25.10 19.09 -24.35
N ILE A 92 -25.65 19.86 -23.40
CA ILE A 92 -24.89 20.70 -22.46
C ILE A 92 -23.85 19.87 -21.70
N ILE A 93 -24.22 18.71 -21.15
CA ILE A 93 -23.29 17.83 -20.41
C ILE A 93 -22.13 17.32 -21.28
N LYS A 94 -22.32 17.23 -22.62
CA LYS A 94 -21.28 16.84 -23.57
C LYS A 94 -20.50 18.00 -24.19
N THR A 95 -21.06 19.22 -24.27
CA THR A 95 -20.41 20.38 -24.90
C THR A 95 -19.78 21.35 -23.90
N VAL A 96 -20.20 21.35 -22.64
CA VAL A 96 -19.51 22.10 -21.57
C VAL A 96 -18.09 21.51 -21.41
N PRO A 97 -17.03 22.32 -21.61
CA PRO A 97 -15.67 21.84 -21.37
C PRO A 97 -15.51 21.55 -19.88
N LYS A 98 -15.40 20.26 -19.53
CA LYS A 98 -15.02 19.84 -18.18
C LYS A 98 -13.67 20.48 -17.84
N HIS A 99 -13.70 21.58 -17.10
CA HIS A 99 -12.51 22.17 -16.50
C HIS A 99 -12.01 21.17 -15.47
N HIS A 100 -11.09 20.31 -15.91
CA HIS A 100 -10.28 19.52 -15.00
C HIS A 100 -9.40 20.55 -14.32
N HIS A 101 -9.69 20.87 -13.07
CA HIS A 101 -8.76 21.61 -12.24
C HIS A 101 -7.43 20.85 -12.29
N PRO A 102 -6.30 21.50 -12.62
CA PRO A 102 -5.01 20.83 -12.53
C PRO A 102 -4.86 20.30 -11.10
N GLU A 103 -4.36 19.08 -10.97
CA GLU A 103 -4.13 18.49 -9.65
C GLU A 103 -3.22 19.42 -8.84
N PRO A 104 -3.49 19.61 -7.53
CA PRO A 104 -2.66 20.49 -6.71
C PRO A 104 -1.21 19.98 -6.74
N PRO A 105 -0.22 20.88 -6.76
CA PRO A 105 1.19 20.47 -6.77
C PRO A 105 1.48 19.57 -5.55
N PRO A 106 2.27 18.49 -5.70
CA PRO A 106 2.55 17.58 -4.59
C PRO A 106 3.10 18.33 -3.38
N ASP A 107 2.60 17.99 -2.20
CA ASP A 107 3.00 18.64 -0.97
C ASP A 107 4.47 18.38 -0.62
N ASN A 108 5.02 19.17 0.30
CA ASN A 108 6.43 19.12 0.65
C ASN A 108 6.88 17.74 1.19
N TYR A 109 6.01 16.98 1.87
CA TYR A 109 6.32 15.62 2.34
C TYR A 109 6.31 14.62 1.19
N THR A 110 5.35 14.71 0.26
CA THR A 110 5.37 13.88 -0.97
C THR A 110 6.63 14.14 -1.80
N GLN A 111 7.00 15.41 -2.01
CA GLN A 111 8.24 15.77 -2.70
C GLN A 111 9.51 15.30 -1.96
N ALA A 112 9.52 15.34 -0.63
CA ALA A 112 10.63 14.85 0.18
C ALA A 112 10.74 13.33 0.14
N LEU A 113 9.62 12.61 0.20
CA LEU A 113 9.58 11.15 0.14
C LEU A 113 10.08 10.62 -1.21
N HIS A 114 9.63 11.20 -2.33
CA HIS A 114 10.15 10.87 -3.66
C HIS A 114 11.68 11.01 -3.73
N LYS A 115 12.22 12.13 -3.21
CA LYS A 115 13.67 12.38 -3.15
C LYS A 115 14.41 11.41 -2.23
N ALA A 116 13.81 11.04 -1.09
CA ALA A 116 14.38 10.07 -0.16
C ALA A 116 14.43 8.64 -0.74
N LEU A 117 13.43 8.23 -1.52
CA LEU A 117 13.45 6.95 -2.23
C LEU A 117 14.45 6.98 -3.40
N MET A 118 14.53 8.10 -4.13
CA MET A 118 15.56 8.32 -5.16
C MET A 118 17.00 8.31 -4.61
N PHE A 119 17.23 8.65 -3.34
CA PHE A 119 18.53 8.46 -2.69
C PHE A 119 18.93 6.98 -2.61
N PHE A 120 18.02 6.07 -2.27
CA PHE A 120 18.32 4.63 -2.32
C PHE A 120 18.70 4.19 -3.75
N ASN A 121 18.00 4.64 -4.79
CA ASN A 121 18.40 4.36 -6.18
C ASN A 121 19.82 4.87 -6.51
N ALA A 122 20.25 5.95 -5.87
CA ALA A 122 21.61 6.49 -6.01
C ALA A 122 22.67 5.68 -5.24
N GLN A 123 22.29 4.95 -4.18
CA GLN A 123 23.16 4.06 -3.40
C GLN A 123 23.27 2.62 -3.96
N ARG A 124 22.48 2.23 -4.98
CA ARG A 124 22.51 0.84 -5.50
C ARG A 124 23.89 0.43 -6.05
N SER A 125 24.36 -0.75 -5.65
CA SER A 125 25.54 -1.43 -6.20
C SER A 125 25.13 -2.63 -7.07
N GLY A 126 25.94 -3.01 -8.05
CA GLY A 126 25.66 -4.08 -9.01
C GLY A 126 25.12 -3.59 -10.35
N PRO A 127 24.48 -4.47 -11.15
CA PRO A 127 23.96 -4.13 -12.47
C PRO A 127 22.63 -3.39 -12.37
N LEU A 128 22.66 -2.06 -12.53
CA LEU A 128 21.51 -1.20 -12.29
C LEU A 128 20.35 -1.48 -13.28
N PRO A 129 19.09 -1.41 -12.83
CA PRO A 129 17.95 -1.59 -13.71
C PRO A 129 17.81 -0.40 -14.68
N LYS A 130 17.26 -0.64 -15.88
CA LYS A 130 17.02 0.43 -16.88
C LYS A 130 16.11 1.56 -16.38
N HIS A 131 15.32 1.31 -15.34
CA HIS A 131 14.42 2.25 -14.66
C HIS A 131 14.98 2.76 -13.32
N ASN A 132 16.30 2.76 -13.10
CA ASN A 132 16.89 3.27 -11.86
C ASN A 132 16.69 4.79 -11.66
N ASN A 133 16.35 5.51 -12.74
CA ASN A 133 16.07 6.96 -12.80
C ASN A 133 17.20 7.91 -12.32
N VAL A 134 18.30 7.38 -11.79
CA VAL A 134 19.53 8.12 -11.45
C VAL A 134 20.51 8.01 -12.62
N SER A 135 20.49 8.99 -13.52
CA SER A 135 21.21 8.97 -14.81
C SER A 135 22.74 9.05 -14.73
N TRP A 136 23.27 9.46 -13.57
CA TRP A 136 24.71 9.62 -13.31
C TRP A 136 25.34 8.42 -12.59
N ARG A 137 24.55 7.39 -12.23
CA ARG A 137 25.02 6.12 -11.65
C ARG A 137 25.08 5.02 -12.71
N GLY A 138 26.03 4.09 -12.57
CA GLY A 138 26.23 2.97 -13.49
C GLY A 138 26.51 1.64 -12.79
N ASN A 139 26.80 0.62 -13.60
CA ASN A 139 27.08 -0.73 -13.12
C ASN A 139 28.43 -0.76 -12.38
N SER A 140 28.41 -1.15 -11.11
CA SER A 140 29.54 -1.05 -10.18
C SER A 140 29.57 -2.24 -9.23
N GLY A 141 30.70 -2.52 -8.56
CA GLY A 141 30.81 -3.69 -7.67
C GLY A 141 30.56 -5.04 -8.37
N MET A 142 30.79 -5.11 -9.69
CA MET A 142 30.41 -6.24 -10.55
C MET A 142 31.24 -7.52 -10.32
N ARG A 143 32.25 -7.45 -9.44
CA ARG A 143 33.16 -8.56 -9.09
C ARG A 143 33.07 -8.97 -7.62
N ASP A 144 32.19 -8.33 -6.85
CA ASP A 144 32.00 -8.57 -5.42
C ASP A 144 31.66 -10.06 -5.15
N GLY A 145 32.50 -10.74 -4.38
CA GLY A 145 32.39 -12.17 -4.10
C GLY A 145 32.77 -13.13 -5.25
N LEU A 146 33.38 -12.65 -6.35
CA LEU A 146 33.86 -13.52 -7.44
C LEU A 146 35.31 -13.99 -7.27
N SER A 147 36.15 -13.19 -6.63
CA SER A 147 37.59 -13.48 -6.42
C SER A 147 37.87 -14.30 -5.15
N ASP A 148 36.88 -14.47 -4.29
CA ASP A 148 36.99 -15.18 -3.02
C ASP A 148 36.48 -16.62 -3.18
N SER A 149 37.31 -17.59 -2.80
CA SER A 149 36.98 -19.03 -2.89
C SER A 149 36.17 -19.55 -1.70
N SER A 150 36.12 -18.81 -0.59
CA SER A 150 35.34 -19.11 0.60
C SER A 150 33.93 -18.50 0.56
N ALA A 151 33.76 -17.41 -0.19
CA ALA A 151 32.49 -16.71 -0.37
C ALA A 151 31.42 -17.49 -1.18
N ASN A 152 30.16 -17.10 -1.01
CA ASN A 152 29.14 -17.35 -2.02
C ASN A 152 29.58 -16.64 -3.31
N LYS A 153 29.65 -17.38 -4.43
CA LYS A 153 30.23 -16.94 -5.72
C LYS A 153 29.50 -15.80 -6.45
N ASN A 154 28.73 -14.97 -5.75
CA ASN A 154 28.07 -13.76 -6.23
C ASN A 154 27.56 -12.93 -5.03
N LEU A 155 28.29 -11.87 -4.66
CA LEU A 155 27.84 -10.82 -3.74
C LEU A 155 27.61 -9.49 -4.47
N VAL A 156 27.28 -9.55 -5.76
CA VAL A 156 26.93 -8.39 -6.59
C VAL A 156 25.48 -7.98 -6.29
N GLY A 157 25.20 -6.69 -6.21
CA GLY A 157 23.92 -6.15 -5.72
C GLY A 157 24.09 -5.37 -4.42
N GLY A 158 22.96 -5.04 -3.77
CA GLY A 158 22.93 -4.36 -2.47
C GLY A 158 23.11 -2.85 -2.58
N TYR A 159 23.37 -2.23 -1.45
CA TYR A 159 23.56 -0.79 -1.29
C TYR A 159 24.99 -0.49 -0.82
N TYR A 160 25.53 0.61 -1.32
CA TYR A 160 26.66 1.28 -0.68
C TYR A 160 26.15 2.06 0.54
N ASP A 161 26.95 2.06 1.60
CA ASP A 161 26.52 2.54 2.91
C ASP A 161 26.31 4.06 2.95
N ALA A 162 27.36 4.83 2.66
CA ALA A 162 27.35 6.28 2.82
C ALA A 162 27.90 7.01 1.57
N GLY A 163 28.97 7.78 1.71
CA GLY A 163 29.69 8.42 0.60
C GLY A 163 30.76 7.53 -0.04
N ASP A 164 30.93 6.31 0.48
CA ASP A 164 31.85 5.27 0.04
C ASP A 164 31.13 4.21 -0.83
N ALA A 165 31.84 3.16 -1.21
CA ALA A 165 31.33 1.97 -1.88
C ALA A 165 31.44 0.68 -1.02
N ILE A 166 31.63 0.82 0.30
CA ILE A 166 31.58 -0.31 1.24
C ILE A 166 30.12 -0.76 1.42
N LYS A 167 29.92 -2.06 1.61
CA LYS A 167 28.63 -2.68 1.94
C LYS A 167 28.66 -3.16 3.38
N PHE A 168 28.32 -2.29 4.33
CA PHE A 168 28.17 -2.69 5.72
C PHE A 168 26.79 -3.33 5.93
N ASN A 169 26.73 -4.65 6.13
CA ASN A 169 25.44 -5.35 6.11
C ASN A 169 24.56 -5.08 7.34
N PHE A 170 25.12 -4.53 8.43
CA PHE A 170 24.39 -4.20 9.65
C PHE A 170 23.49 -2.96 9.48
N PRO A 171 24.00 -1.75 9.17
CA PRO A 171 23.18 -0.59 8.85
C PRO A 171 22.29 -0.80 7.62
N GLN A 172 22.77 -1.50 6.58
CA GLN A 172 21.94 -1.84 5.42
C GLN A 172 20.72 -2.69 5.82
N SER A 173 20.88 -3.67 6.71
CA SER A 173 19.75 -4.50 7.17
C SER A 173 18.74 -3.66 7.95
N PHE A 174 19.21 -2.84 8.91
CA PHE A 174 18.36 -1.90 9.64
C PHE A 174 17.57 -0.97 8.70
N ALA A 175 18.22 -0.42 7.67
CA ALA A 175 17.54 0.41 6.67
C ALA A 175 16.44 -0.35 5.92
N MET A 176 16.65 -1.63 5.58
CA MET A 176 15.63 -2.47 4.95
C MET A 176 14.49 -2.84 5.91
N THR A 177 14.77 -3.06 7.20
CA THR A 177 13.75 -3.27 8.24
C THR A 177 12.89 -2.02 8.41
N MET A 178 13.52 -0.84 8.48
CA MET A 178 12.83 0.44 8.63
C MET A 178 11.95 0.81 7.42
N LEU A 179 12.44 0.61 6.19
CA LEU A 179 11.62 0.77 4.99
C LEU A 179 10.48 -0.26 4.91
N SER A 180 10.72 -1.49 5.37
CA SER A 180 9.66 -2.48 5.44
C SER A 180 8.57 -2.08 6.44
N TRP A 181 8.97 -1.62 7.63
CA TRP A 181 8.05 -1.15 8.66
C TRP A 181 7.23 0.06 8.19
N SER A 182 7.87 1.07 7.57
CA SER A 182 7.13 2.22 7.04
C SER A 182 6.10 1.83 5.99
N VAL A 183 6.38 0.83 5.15
CA VAL A 183 5.40 0.29 4.19
C VAL A 183 4.29 -0.51 4.88
N ILE A 184 4.59 -1.26 5.95
CA ILE A 184 3.57 -1.98 6.73
C ILE A 184 2.57 -1.01 7.37
N GLU A 185 3.03 0.06 8.01
CA GLU A 185 2.17 1.06 8.67
C GLU A 185 1.44 1.96 7.64
N TYR A 186 2.13 2.35 6.57
CA TYR A 186 1.71 3.45 5.70
C TYR A 186 1.53 3.07 4.22
N SER A 187 1.34 1.79 3.89
CA SER A 187 1.12 1.30 2.51
C SER A 187 0.13 2.15 1.73
N HIS A 188 -1.00 2.53 2.36
CA HIS A 188 -2.04 3.37 1.75
C HIS A 188 -1.57 4.79 1.40
N LYS A 189 -0.61 5.35 2.14
CA LYS A 189 -0.01 6.66 1.86
C LYS A 189 0.99 6.56 0.71
N TYR A 190 1.86 5.53 0.73
CA TYR A 190 2.75 5.21 -0.38
C TYR A 190 1.98 4.97 -1.69
N GLU A 191 0.80 4.34 -1.63
CA GLU A 191 -0.06 4.12 -2.79
C GLU A 191 -0.72 5.42 -3.27
N ALA A 192 -1.24 6.24 -2.36
CA ALA A 192 -1.84 7.53 -2.68
C ALA A 192 -0.88 8.53 -3.34
N VAL A 193 0.44 8.40 -3.13
CA VAL A 193 1.48 9.21 -3.80
C VAL A 193 2.19 8.47 -4.96
N GLY A 194 1.76 7.27 -5.32
CA GLY A 194 2.33 6.47 -6.42
C GLY A 194 3.66 5.75 -6.12
N GLU A 195 4.23 5.93 -4.94
CA GLU A 195 5.56 5.42 -4.55
C GLU A 195 5.56 3.96 -4.06
N LEU A 196 4.40 3.32 -3.83
CA LEU A 196 4.33 1.96 -3.24
C LEU A 196 5.13 0.91 -4.01
N ASN A 197 5.14 0.95 -5.34
CA ASN A 197 5.94 0.01 -6.13
C ASN A 197 7.45 0.32 -6.03
N HIS A 198 7.82 1.60 -6.02
CA HIS A 198 9.20 2.05 -5.97
C HIS A 198 9.87 1.73 -4.61
N VAL A 199 9.19 1.99 -3.49
CA VAL A 199 9.70 1.57 -2.16
C VAL A 199 9.80 0.05 -2.04
N LYS A 200 8.89 -0.71 -2.68
CA LYS A 200 8.99 -2.18 -2.76
C LYS A 200 10.18 -2.61 -3.61
N GLU A 201 10.47 -1.98 -4.75
CA GLU A 201 11.69 -2.25 -5.53
C GLU A 201 12.98 -1.92 -4.78
N ILE A 202 12.96 -0.93 -3.88
CA ILE A 202 14.08 -0.61 -2.99
C ILE A 202 14.27 -1.71 -1.94
N ILE A 203 13.23 -2.05 -1.17
CA ILE A 203 13.29 -3.14 -0.17
C ILE A 203 13.74 -4.44 -0.83
N LYS A 204 13.15 -4.80 -1.99
CA LYS A 204 13.48 -6.02 -2.72
C LYS A 204 14.95 -6.07 -3.15
N TRP A 205 15.53 -4.94 -3.56
CA TRP A 205 16.94 -4.86 -3.97
C TRP A 205 17.88 -5.19 -2.80
N GLY A 206 17.59 -4.65 -1.61
CA GLY A 206 18.32 -4.97 -0.39
C GLY A 206 18.13 -6.44 0.00
N THR A 207 16.90 -6.95 0.05
CA THR A 207 16.64 -8.33 0.48
C THR A 207 17.11 -9.40 -0.52
N ASP A 208 17.09 -9.12 -1.83
CA ASP A 208 17.72 -9.97 -2.86
C ASP A 208 19.24 -10.05 -2.69
N TYR A 209 19.88 -9.00 -2.16
CA TYR A 209 21.30 -9.03 -1.80
C TYR A 209 21.53 -9.73 -0.46
N LEU A 210 20.77 -9.41 0.60
CA LEU A 210 20.91 -10.05 1.91
C LEU A 210 20.75 -11.58 1.82
N LEU A 211 19.83 -12.08 0.99
CA LEU A 211 19.72 -13.53 0.72
C LEU A 211 21.01 -14.14 0.14
N LYS A 212 21.85 -13.39 -0.59
CA LYS A 212 23.16 -13.88 -1.09
C LYS A 212 24.23 -13.93 0.01
N THR A 213 24.06 -13.17 1.09
CA THR A 213 25.07 -13.06 2.16
C THR A 213 25.18 -14.31 3.05
N PHE A 214 24.38 -15.36 2.79
CA PHE A 214 24.42 -16.65 3.47
C PHE A 214 23.84 -17.76 2.58
N ASN A 215 23.87 -19.03 3.03
CA ASN A 215 23.19 -20.12 2.33
C ASN A 215 21.66 -20.08 2.61
N ASN A 216 20.95 -19.24 1.85
CA ASN A 216 19.49 -19.06 1.93
C ASN A 216 18.64 -20.26 1.47
N SER A 217 19.26 -21.41 1.21
CA SER A 217 18.60 -22.68 0.86
C SER A 217 18.73 -23.75 1.96
N ALA A 218 19.30 -23.41 3.12
CA ALA A 218 19.53 -24.32 4.24
C ALA A 218 18.84 -23.83 5.51
N ASP A 219 18.28 -24.75 6.31
CA ASP A 219 17.67 -24.45 7.61
C ASP A 219 18.68 -24.07 8.71
N THR A 220 19.97 -24.34 8.47
CA THR A 220 21.08 -24.05 9.38
C THR A 220 22.31 -23.59 8.61
N ILE A 221 23.02 -22.61 9.16
CA ILE A 221 24.30 -22.09 8.66
C ILE A 221 25.30 -21.95 9.81
N ASP A 222 26.58 -21.90 9.46
CA ASP A 222 27.74 -21.71 10.33
C ASP A 222 28.48 -20.39 10.08
N LYS A 223 28.09 -19.64 9.04
CA LYS A 223 28.62 -18.31 8.71
C LYS A 223 27.66 -17.43 7.91
N ILE A 224 27.92 -16.12 7.97
CA ILE A 224 27.36 -15.08 7.10
C ILE A 224 28.47 -14.17 6.56
N TYR A 225 28.23 -13.47 5.46
CA TYR A 225 29.11 -12.41 4.96
C TYR A 225 28.68 -11.06 5.55
N ALA A 226 29.54 -10.48 6.39
CA ALA A 226 29.24 -9.26 7.15
C ALA A 226 29.47 -7.97 6.36
N GLN A 227 30.41 -7.99 5.42
CA GLN A 227 30.84 -6.80 4.70
C GLN A 227 31.49 -7.14 3.36
N VAL A 228 31.39 -6.22 2.39
CA VAL A 228 32.16 -6.26 1.13
C VAL A 228 32.75 -4.89 0.83
N GLY A 229 34.04 -4.86 0.48
CA GLY A 229 34.85 -3.64 0.48
C GLY A 229 35.49 -3.42 1.86
N ALA A 230 36.54 -2.60 1.90
CA ALA A 230 37.28 -2.30 3.13
C ALA A 230 37.64 -0.82 3.22
N GLY A 231 37.51 -0.25 4.42
CA GLY A 231 37.85 1.14 4.74
C GLY A 231 38.99 1.21 5.75
N ASP A 232 39.81 2.25 5.66
CA ASP A 232 40.91 2.49 6.58
C ASP A 232 40.89 3.95 7.07
N THR A 233 40.84 4.12 8.40
CA THR A 233 40.90 5.42 9.08
C THR A 233 42.26 5.68 9.74
N SER A 234 43.21 4.75 9.61
CA SER A 234 44.56 4.91 10.15
C SER A 234 45.37 5.91 9.32
N GLY A 235 45.72 7.03 9.95
CA GLY A 235 46.44 8.13 9.29
C GLY A 235 47.81 7.70 8.79
N GLY A 236 48.04 7.84 7.48
CA GLY A 236 49.30 7.50 6.82
C GLY A 236 49.30 6.18 6.04
N SER A 237 48.20 5.41 6.09
CA SER A 237 47.98 4.30 5.17
C SER A 237 47.89 4.78 3.72
N THR A 238 48.61 4.11 2.81
CA THR A 238 48.60 4.39 1.36
C THR A 238 48.12 3.21 0.52
N THR A 239 47.60 2.17 1.17
CA THR A 239 47.02 0.99 0.51
C THR A 239 45.67 1.36 -0.11
N PRO A 240 45.48 1.21 -1.44
CA PRO A 240 44.22 1.52 -2.10
C PRO A 240 43.03 0.77 -1.48
N ASN A 241 42.06 1.52 -0.98
CA ASN A 241 40.85 1.05 -0.29
C ASN A 241 39.74 2.10 -0.43
N ASP A 242 38.54 1.80 0.04
CA ASP A 242 37.34 2.61 -0.19
C ASP A 242 37.38 4.01 0.42
N HIS A 243 38.17 4.23 1.49
CA HIS A 243 38.32 5.56 2.13
C HIS A 243 39.61 6.28 1.73
N TYR A 244 40.55 5.59 1.07
CA TYR A 244 41.73 6.21 0.46
C TYR A 244 41.47 6.68 -0.99
N CYS A 245 40.65 5.95 -1.75
CA CYS A 245 40.41 6.19 -3.17
C CYS A 245 39.11 6.95 -3.44
N TRP A 246 39.18 8.29 -3.53
CA TRP A 246 38.05 9.10 -3.99
C TRP A 246 37.80 8.89 -5.50
N THR A 247 36.92 7.94 -5.84
CA THR A 247 36.62 7.54 -7.22
C THR A 247 35.12 7.30 -7.43
N ARG A 248 34.69 7.16 -8.69
CA ARG A 248 33.32 6.70 -9.00
C ARG A 248 33.24 5.20 -8.71
N PRO A 249 32.14 4.66 -8.14
CA PRO A 249 32.04 3.23 -7.84
C PRO A 249 32.09 2.34 -9.10
N GLU A 250 31.82 2.92 -10.28
CA GLU A 250 31.98 2.28 -11.58
C GLU A 250 33.45 2.12 -12.03
N ASP A 251 34.38 2.90 -11.48
CA ASP A 251 35.80 2.92 -11.83
C ASP A 251 36.70 2.20 -10.78
N ILE A 252 36.14 1.54 -9.77
CA ILE A 252 36.92 0.89 -8.71
C ILE A 252 37.75 -0.28 -9.27
N ASP A 253 39.07 -0.15 -9.17
CA ASP A 253 40.07 -1.16 -9.57
C ASP A 253 40.78 -1.84 -8.38
N TYR A 254 40.75 -1.23 -7.18
CA TYR A 254 41.34 -1.76 -5.96
C TYR A 254 40.60 -3.02 -5.44
N PRO A 255 41.28 -3.89 -4.65
CA PRO A 255 40.65 -5.09 -4.11
C PRO A 255 39.49 -4.77 -3.16
N ARG A 256 38.34 -5.42 -3.40
CA ARG A 256 37.16 -5.36 -2.54
C ARG A 256 37.00 -6.69 -1.80
N PRO A 257 37.60 -6.86 -0.61
CA PRO A 257 37.52 -8.12 0.14
C PRO A 257 36.10 -8.42 0.61
N VAL A 258 35.86 -9.67 1.00
CA VAL A 258 34.64 -10.12 1.67
C VAL A 258 35.02 -10.50 3.09
N TYR A 259 34.26 -10.04 4.08
CA TYR A 259 34.47 -10.41 5.48
C TYR A 259 33.42 -11.43 5.92
N GLU A 260 33.87 -12.63 6.29
CA GLU A 260 33.02 -13.66 6.90
C GLU A 260 32.83 -13.40 8.39
N CYS A 261 31.71 -13.87 8.94
CA CYS A 261 31.48 -13.92 10.37
C CYS A 261 30.77 -15.20 10.80
N HIS A 262 31.31 -15.83 11.86
CA HIS A 262 30.84 -17.08 12.44
C HIS A 262 30.12 -16.93 13.79
N SER A 263 30.10 -15.73 14.39
CA SER A 263 29.50 -15.49 15.72
C SER A 263 29.08 -14.02 15.87
N CYS A 264 27.92 -13.69 15.32
CA CYS A 264 27.41 -12.34 15.14
C CYS A 264 25.89 -12.33 15.35
N SER A 265 25.49 -12.36 16.61
CA SER A 265 24.09 -12.35 17.04
C SER A 265 23.36 -11.08 16.64
N ASP A 266 24.06 -9.96 16.68
CA ASP A 266 23.58 -8.63 16.31
C ASP A 266 23.23 -8.56 14.82
N LEU A 267 24.22 -8.68 13.96
CA LEU A 267 24.07 -8.62 12.51
C LEU A 267 23.07 -9.67 12.00
N ALA A 268 23.17 -10.92 12.47
CA ALA A 268 22.28 -11.98 12.00
C ALA A 268 20.82 -11.79 12.46
N ALA A 269 20.57 -11.18 13.62
CA ALA A 269 19.21 -10.91 14.08
C ALA A 269 18.59 -9.69 13.39
N GLU A 270 19.35 -8.63 13.09
CA GLU A 270 18.85 -7.52 12.25
C GLU A 270 18.64 -7.96 10.79
N MET A 271 19.54 -8.79 10.23
CA MET A 271 19.29 -9.40 8.91
C MET A 271 18.03 -10.27 8.92
N ALA A 272 17.76 -11.00 10.01
CA ALA A 272 16.51 -11.75 10.17
C ALA A 272 15.28 -10.83 10.28
N ALA A 273 15.38 -9.74 11.02
CA ALA A 273 14.35 -8.71 11.11
C ALA A 273 14.02 -8.14 9.72
N ALA A 274 15.04 -7.73 8.95
CA ALA A 274 14.89 -7.19 7.61
C ALA A 274 14.19 -8.14 6.63
N LEU A 275 14.54 -9.42 6.63
CA LEU A 275 13.87 -10.42 5.79
C LEU A 275 12.44 -10.71 6.30
N ALA A 276 12.22 -10.76 7.62
CA ALA A 276 10.91 -11.00 8.20
C ALA A 276 9.92 -9.85 7.91
N SER A 277 10.31 -8.59 8.17
CA SER A 277 9.52 -7.40 7.86
C SER A 277 9.22 -7.31 6.36
N ALA A 278 10.22 -7.55 5.50
CA ALA A 278 10.01 -7.55 4.06
C ALA A 278 9.04 -8.66 3.60
N SER A 279 9.04 -9.84 4.25
CA SER A 279 8.10 -10.91 3.89
C SER A 279 6.63 -10.52 4.05
N ILE A 280 6.33 -9.60 4.99
CA ILE A 280 4.98 -9.05 5.22
C ILE A 280 4.63 -8.08 4.09
N VAL A 281 5.58 -7.20 3.70
CA VAL A 281 5.45 -6.29 2.54
C VAL A 281 5.24 -7.04 1.22
N PHE A 282 5.80 -8.25 1.10
CA PHE A 282 5.70 -9.12 -0.07
C PHE A 282 4.70 -10.28 0.06
N LYS A 283 3.82 -10.29 1.07
CA LYS A 283 2.85 -11.37 1.35
C LYS A 283 2.08 -11.89 0.11
N ASP A 284 1.74 -10.99 -0.82
CA ASP A 284 0.98 -11.31 -2.03
C ASP A 284 1.85 -12.06 -3.07
N SER A 285 3.15 -11.79 -3.07
CA SER A 285 4.18 -12.57 -3.80
C SER A 285 4.60 -13.78 -2.96
N LYS A 286 3.66 -14.72 -2.78
CA LYS A 286 3.76 -15.86 -1.84
C LYS A 286 5.11 -16.59 -1.89
N THR A 287 5.64 -16.87 -3.07
CA THR A 287 6.94 -17.55 -3.25
C THR A 287 8.12 -16.72 -2.72
N TYR A 288 8.09 -15.40 -2.91
CA TYR A 288 9.14 -14.51 -2.42
C TYR A 288 9.01 -14.28 -0.90
N SER A 289 7.80 -14.04 -0.41
CA SER A 289 7.49 -13.97 1.02
C SER A 289 7.94 -15.23 1.77
N ALA A 290 7.60 -16.42 1.27
CA ALA A 290 8.03 -17.69 1.87
C ALA A 290 9.55 -17.86 1.87
N LYS A 291 10.25 -17.43 0.80
CA LYS A 291 11.72 -17.43 0.75
C LYS A 291 12.34 -16.50 1.80
N LEU A 292 11.80 -15.29 1.94
CA LEU A 292 12.21 -14.32 2.95
C LEU A 292 12.01 -14.87 4.37
N VAL A 293 10.84 -15.47 4.66
CA VAL A 293 10.55 -16.14 5.95
C VAL A 293 11.53 -17.29 6.24
N HIS A 294 11.87 -18.11 5.25
CA HIS A 294 12.85 -19.19 5.43
C HIS A 294 14.24 -18.62 5.76
N GLY A 295 14.72 -17.66 4.97
CA GLY A 295 15.99 -16.97 5.24
C GLY A 295 16.04 -16.32 6.63
N ALA A 296 14.95 -15.67 7.04
CA ALA A 296 14.82 -15.07 8.36
C ALA A 296 14.89 -16.10 9.50
N LYS A 297 14.25 -17.27 9.34
CA LYS A 297 14.35 -18.40 10.30
C LYS A 297 15.79 -18.91 10.42
N THR A 298 16.47 -19.14 9.31
CA THR A 298 17.87 -19.61 9.27
C THR A 298 18.80 -18.62 9.97
N LEU A 299 18.68 -17.33 9.65
CA LEU A 299 19.48 -16.26 10.25
C LEU A 299 19.20 -16.10 11.75
N PHE A 300 17.93 -16.03 12.17
CA PHE A 300 17.59 -15.88 13.59
C PHE A 300 18.04 -17.09 14.41
N LYS A 301 17.99 -18.30 13.84
CA LYS A 301 18.55 -19.50 14.48
C LYS A 301 20.07 -19.37 14.65
N PHE A 302 20.80 -19.04 13.59
CA PHE A 302 22.25 -18.80 13.66
C PHE A 302 22.61 -17.73 14.69
N ALA A 303 21.89 -16.59 14.70
CA ALA A 303 22.07 -15.50 15.66
C ALA A 303 21.95 -15.95 17.13
N ARG A 304 21.02 -16.88 17.41
CA ARG A 304 20.71 -17.37 18.76
C ARG A 304 21.66 -18.47 19.24
N ASP A 305 22.18 -19.27 18.31
CA ASP A 305 23.08 -20.40 18.56
C ASP A 305 24.55 -19.94 18.61
N GLN A 306 25.02 -19.22 17.59
CA GLN A 306 26.41 -18.78 17.42
C GLN A 306 26.62 -17.36 17.96
N ARG A 307 26.77 -17.25 19.29
CA ARG A 307 26.72 -15.95 19.96
C ARG A 307 28.01 -15.16 19.95
N GLY A 308 27.92 -13.92 19.47
CA GLY A 308 29.00 -12.94 19.50
C GLY A 308 28.52 -11.59 18.94
N ARG A 309 29.42 -10.59 18.89
CA ARG A 309 29.18 -9.29 18.26
C ARG A 309 30.00 -9.20 16.99
N TYR A 310 29.40 -8.82 15.86
CA TYR A 310 30.08 -8.87 14.56
C TYR A 310 31.29 -7.92 14.43
N SER A 311 31.32 -6.83 15.21
CA SER A 311 32.42 -5.86 15.21
C SER A 311 33.67 -6.36 15.97
N VAL A 312 33.58 -7.42 16.79
CA VAL A 312 34.70 -7.79 17.69
C VAL A 312 35.86 -8.39 16.89
N GLY A 313 36.93 -7.61 16.74
CA GLY A 313 38.13 -7.99 16.00
C GLY A 313 38.03 -7.83 14.49
N SER A 314 36.97 -7.19 13.98
CA SER A 314 36.79 -6.88 12.56
C SER A 314 36.96 -5.38 12.29
N GLU A 315 37.27 -5.03 11.04
CA GLU A 315 37.46 -3.64 10.59
C GLU A 315 36.21 -2.77 10.83
N ALA A 316 35.02 -3.38 10.75
CA ALA A 316 33.73 -2.75 11.04
C ALA A 316 33.65 -2.09 12.43
N ALA A 317 34.49 -2.47 13.41
CA ALA A 317 34.58 -1.75 14.69
C ALA A 317 34.99 -0.27 14.57
N ASN A 318 35.65 0.11 13.48
CA ASN A 318 36.06 1.50 13.24
C ASN A 318 34.92 2.38 12.69
N PHE A 319 33.82 1.76 12.25
CA PHE A 319 32.73 2.43 11.52
C PHE A 319 31.36 2.17 12.16
N TYR A 320 31.02 0.90 12.36
CA TYR A 320 29.73 0.40 12.83
C TYR A 320 29.92 -0.54 14.03
N ASN A 321 30.53 -0.03 15.10
CA ASN A 321 30.78 -0.81 16.30
C ASN A 321 29.49 -1.16 17.07
N SER A 322 29.14 -2.45 17.12
CA SER A 322 28.11 -2.99 17.99
C SER A 322 28.56 -2.97 19.46
N THR A 323 27.72 -2.47 20.38
CA THR A 323 27.92 -2.63 21.84
C THR A 323 27.15 -3.81 22.41
N SER A 324 26.03 -4.19 21.78
CA SER A 324 25.04 -5.18 22.25
C SER A 324 24.54 -6.07 21.12
N TYR A 325 23.94 -7.21 21.48
CA TYR A 325 23.08 -8.03 20.61
C TYR A 325 21.76 -8.44 21.30
N TRP A 326 21.49 -7.95 22.51
CA TRP A 326 20.39 -8.45 23.34
C TRP A 326 19.05 -7.85 22.97
N ASP A 327 19.06 -6.57 22.63
CA ASP A 327 17.96 -5.81 22.03
C ASP A 327 17.63 -6.33 20.63
N GLU A 328 18.62 -6.75 19.86
CA GLU A 328 18.44 -7.42 18.55
C GLU A 328 17.64 -8.74 18.65
N PHE A 329 17.79 -9.47 19.76
CA PHE A 329 16.96 -10.64 20.03
C PHE A 329 15.51 -10.29 20.39
N LEU A 330 15.25 -9.08 20.91
CA LEU A 330 13.88 -8.57 21.10
C LEU A 330 13.29 -8.15 19.76
N TRP A 331 14.03 -7.34 19.01
CA TRP A 331 13.66 -6.76 17.71
C TRP A 331 13.43 -7.82 16.64
N GLY A 332 14.43 -8.66 16.36
CA GLY A 332 14.29 -9.81 15.49
C GLY A 332 13.23 -10.79 16.01
N GLY A 333 13.06 -10.94 17.32
CA GLY A 333 11.99 -11.74 17.92
C GLY A 333 10.59 -11.21 17.59
N ALA A 334 10.38 -9.90 17.69
CA ALA A 334 9.12 -9.25 17.33
C ALA A 334 8.81 -9.40 15.83
N TRP A 335 9.78 -9.11 14.96
CA TRP A 335 9.59 -9.27 13.51
C TRP A 335 9.37 -10.73 13.09
N MET A 336 10.09 -11.68 13.69
CA MET A 336 9.88 -13.11 13.48
C MET A 336 8.50 -13.59 13.97
N TYR A 337 7.96 -12.99 15.04
CA TYR A 337 6.57 -13.22 15.43
C TYR A 337 5.60 -12.68 14.38
N TYR A 338 5.68 -11.40 13.99
CA TYR A 338 4.78 -10.80 13.00
C TYR A 338 4.81 -11.51 11.64
N ALA A 339 5.98 -11.97 11.20
CA ALA A 339 6.15 -12.66 9.91
C ALA A 339 5.71 -14.14 9.91
N THR A 340 5.55 -14.78 11.08
CA THR A 340 5.28 -16.24 11.15
C THR A 340 4.09 -16.64 11.99
N GLY A 341 3.56 -15.76 12.84
CA GLY A 341 2.53 -16.07 13.85
C GLY A 341 3.01 -17.00 14.98
N ASN A 342 4.28 -17.45 14.97
CA ASN A 342 4.76 -18.41 15.96
C ASN A 342 5.03 -17.72 17.32
N SER A 343 4.16 -18.03 18.28
CA SER A 343 4.20 -17.52 19.65
C SER A 343 5.51 -17.76 20.41
N SER A 344 6.36 -18.71 19.99
CA SER A 344 7.68 -18.90 20.61
C SER A 344 8.61 -17.68 20.42
N TYR A 345 8.44 -16.92 19.33
CA TYR A 345 9.20 -15.69 19.11
C TYR A 345 8.68 -14.54 19.99
N LEU A 346 7.36 -14.43 20.16
CA LEU A 346 6.76 -13.46 21.08
C LEU A 346 7.15 -13.75 22.53
N ALA A 347 7.14 -15.02 22.95
CA ALA A 347 7.58 -15.44 24.27
C ALA A 347 9.08 -15.17 24.53
N LEU A 348 9.90 -15.17 23.47
CA LEU A 348 11.31 -14.79 23.55
C LEU A 348 11.49 -13.26 23.63
N ALA A 349 10.80 -12.49 22.79
CA ALA A 349 10.86 -11.04 22.78
C ALA A 349 10.29 -10.40 24.06
N THR A 350 9.27 -11.02 24.68
CA THR A 350 8.70 -10.58 25.97
C THR A 350 9.41 -11.17 27.20
N ALA A 351 10.47 -11.97 27.01
CA ALA A 351 11.17 -12.60 28.12
C ALA A 351 11.92 -11.56 28.98
N ARG A 352 11.46 -11.36 30.23
CA ARG A 352 12.05 -10.43 31.22
C ARG A 352 13.58 -10.58 31.38
N GLY A 353 14.12 -11.78 31.18
CA GLY A 353 15.55 -12.05 31.16
C GLY A 353 16.29 -11.38 30.01
N LEU A 354 15.79 -11.51 28.77
CA LEU A 354 16.37 -10.84 27.60
C LEU A 354 16.19 -9.32 27.73
N ALA A 355 15.01 -8.84 28.12
CA ALA A 355 14.76 -7.41 28.37
C ALA A 355 15.77 -6.81 29.38
N LYS A 356 16.08 -7.54 30.47
CA LYS A 356 17.10 -7.12 31.44
C LYS A 356 18.51 -7.04 30.83
N HIS A 357 18.87 -7.97 29.94
CA HIS A 357 20.18 -7.96 29.27
C HIS A 357 20.27 -6.86 28.19
N ALA A 358 19.15 -6.57 27.52
CA ALA A 358 18.99 -5.52 26.50
C ALA A 358 18.92 -4.09 27.07
N GLY A 359 19.14 -3.89 28.37
CA GLY A 359 19.09 -2.57 28.98
C GLY A 359 17.70 -2.04 29.35
N ALA A 360 16.61 -2.78 29.11
CA ALA A 360 15.21 -2.31 29.23
C ALA A 360 14.76 -1.78 30.60
N PHE A 361 15.60 -1.89 31.63
CA PHE A 361 15.33 -1.42 33.00
C PHE A 361 16.46 -0.54 33.56
N TRP A 362 17.34 -0.02 32.71
CA TRP A 362 18.55 0.72 33.08
C TRP A 362 18.63 2.07 32.36
N GLY A 363 18.84 3.16 33.10
CA GLY A 363 19.12 4.48 32.51
C GLY A 363 20.56 4.61 32.01
N GLY A 364 20.75 5.34 30.91
CA GLY A 364 22.07 5.66 30.35
C GLY A 364 21.95 6.70 29.22
N PRO A 365 23.06 7.29 28.73
CA PRO A 365 23.02 8.39 27.75
C PRO A 365 22.32 8.03 26.42
N SER A 366 22.40 6.77 26.00
CA SER A 366 21.76 6.26 24.77
C SER A 366 20.42 5.55 25.04
N TYR A 367 19.89 5.57 26.27
CA TYR A 367 18.62 4.92 26.58
C TYR A 367 17.46 5.67 25.90
N GLY A 368 16.60 4.94 25.19
CA GLY A 368 15.53 5.52 24.38
C GLY A 368 15.96 5.96 22.98
N VAL A 369 17.26 6.00 22.66
CA VAL A 369 17.75 6.33 21.31
C VAL A 369 17.65 5.10 20.41
N PHE A 370 16.76 5.18 19.41
CA PHE A 370 16.61 4.15 18.37
C PHE A 370 17.57 4.43 17.20
N SER A 371 18.36 3.43 16.80
CA SER A 371 19.41 3.59 15.78
C SER A 371 19.70 2.27 15.04
N TRP A 372 20.69 2.27 14.14
CA TRP A 372 21.21 1.03 13.54
C TRP A 372 21.92 0.12 14.55
N GLU A 373 22.25 0.61 15.75
CA GLU A 373 22.99 -0.09 16.80
C GLU A 373 22.11 -0.54 17.97
N ASN A 374 21.14 0.30 18.39
CA ASN A 374 20.28 0.05 19.54
C ASN A 374 18.81 0.02 19.10
N LYS A 375 18.21 -1.17 19.19
CA LYS A 375 16.85 -1.45 18.72
C LYS A 375 15.81 -1.44 19.84
N LEU A 376 16.25 -1.22 21.08
CA LEU A 376 15.42 -1.35 22.29
C LEU A 376 14.11 -0.56 22.22
N THR A 377 14.15 0.72 21.82
CA THR A 377 12.96 1.58 21.73
C THR A 377 11.97 1.15 20.65
N GLY A 378 12.42 0.44 19.61
CA GLY A 378 11.56 -0.10 18.55
C GLY A 378 11.02 -1.50 18.87
N ALA A 379 11.59 -2.18 19.87
CA ALA A 379 11.22 -3.52 20.31
C ALA A 379 10.40 -3.57 21.61
N GLN A 380 10.07 -2.40 22.18
CA GLN A 380 9.24 -2.21 23.37
C GLN A 380 7.77 -1.95 23.01
#